data_AF-A0A368XF43-F1
#
_entry.id   AF-A0A368XF43-F1
#
_cell.length_a   1.000
_cell.length_b   1.000
_cell.length_c   1.000
_cell.angle_alpha   90.00
_cell.angle_beta   90.00
_cell.angle_gamma   90.00
#
_symmetry.space_group_name_H-M   'P 1'
#
loop_
_entity.id
_entity.type
_entity.pdbx_description
1 polymer ?
#
loop_
_entity_poly.entity_id
_entity_poly.type
_entity_poly.pdbx_seq_one_letter_code
_entity_poly.pdbx_strand_id
1 'polypeptide(L)'
;MNKTVSFKESRIIGTSLLLFGLGFLGSVVPDISTSVILFNFVLAAIATVLFYVFWKKHQHQSKRYFSLLSYVMVIELGIFMAIPLLRVYYLEFVFWVGVVMLVVMVLLPYLFTKEIAFGIQKPAKSKLGKIYLIFALLIIGFGSSIYTHSLSTSNPQANVIAIFSFLFALLLFFTAPVFLIKPKDMDEIVNK
;
A
#
# COMPACT_ATOMS: atom_id res chain seq x y z
N MET A 1 4.20 -20.40 18.50
CA MET A 1 3.10 -21.37 18.44
C MET A 1 2.14 -21.01 17.32
N ASN A 2 1.97 -21.90 16.36
CA ASN A 2 0.86 -21.83 15.41
C ASN A 2 -0.41 -22.23 16.16
N LYS A 3 -1.45 -21.40 16.08
CA LYS A 3 -2.78 -21.71 16.61
C LYS A 3 -3.75 -21.80 15.42
N THR A 4 -4.72 -22.69 15.52
CA THR A 4 -5.83 -22.73 14.56
C THR A 4 -6.70 -21.50 14.78
N VAL A 5 -7.00 -20.76 13.71
CA VAL A 5 -7.81 -19.54 13.74
C VAL A 5 -9.25 -19.88 13.37
N SER A 6 -10.17 -19.75 14.31
CA SER A 6 -11.60 -19.90 14.04
C SER A 6 -12.11 -18.77 13.13
N PHE A 7 -13.25 -18.98 12.47
CA PHE A 7 -13.83 -17.94 11.60
C PHE A 7 -14.12 -16.64 12.36
N LYS A 8 -14.58 -16.73 13.61
CA LYS A 8 -14.85 -15.55 14.46
C LYS A 8 -13.58 -14.76 14.76
N GLU A 9 -12.46 -15.45 14.95
CA GLU A 9 -11.15 -14.84 15.23
C GLU A 9 -10.42 -14.38 13.97
N SER A 10 -10.88 -14.79 12.79
CA SER A 10 -10.26 -14.46 11.50
C SER A 10 -10.27 -12.95 11.18
N ARG A 11 -11.20 -12.20 11.79
CA ARG A 11 -11.44 -10.76 11.56
C ARG A 11 -11.83 -10.39 10.13
N ILE A 12 -12.12 -11.36 9.25
CA ILE A 12 -12.46 -11.11 7.84
C ILE A 12 -13.58 -10.06 7.71
N ILE A 13 -14.69 -10.24 8.42
CA ILE A 13 -15.85 -9.33 8.34
C ILE A 13 -15.46 -7.91 8.78
N GLY A 14 -14.80 -7.79 9.93
CA GLY A 14 -14.40 -6.48 10.47
C GLY A 14 -13.42 -5.75 9.56
N THR A 15 -12.41 -6.45 9.04
CA THR A 15 -11.43 -5.88 8.11
C THR A 15 -12.08 -5.52 6.77
N SER A 16 -13.01 -6.33 6.27
CA SER A 16 -13.72 -6.03 5.02
C SER A 16 -14.58 -4.78 5.17
N LEU A 17 -15.37 -4.67 6.24
CA LEU A 17 -16.18 -3.47 6.53
C LEU A 17 -15.31 -2.21 6.65
N LEU A 18 -14.14 -2.33 7.29
CA LEU A 18 -13.18 -1.23 7.37
C LEU A 18 -12.73 -0.80 5.96
N LEU A 19 -12.40 -1.73 5.07
CA LEU A 19 -11.96 -1.42 3.71
C LEU A 19 -13.07 -0.78 2.88
N PHE A 20 -14.31 -1.25 2.97
CA PHE A 20 -15.45 -0.57 2.34
C PHE A 20 -15.61 0.86 2.86
N GLY A 21 -15.50 1.08 4.17
CA GLY A 21 -15.58 2.41 4.77
C GLY A 21 -14.45 3.33 4.31
N LEU A 22 -13.20 2.85 4.32
CA LEU A 22 -12.04 3.62 3.86
C LEU A 22 -12.07 3.88 2.35
N GLY A 23 -12.50 2.90 1.56
CA GLY A 23 -12.70 3.03 0.12
C GLY A 23 -13.76 4.07 -0.21
N PHE A 24 -14.84 4.14 0.57
CA PHE A 24 -15.84 5.22 0.46
C PHE A 24 -15.21 6.58 0.75
N LEU A 25 -14.52 6.74 1.89
CA LEU A 25 -13.88 8.02 2.26
C LEU A 25 -12.85 8.48 1.22
N GLY A 26 -12.01 7.58 0.72
CA GLY A 26 -11.04 7.87 -0.33
C GLY A 26 -11.68 8.28 -1.67
N SER A 27 -12.94 7.92 -1.89
CA SER A 27 -13.69 8.30 -3.10
C SER A 27 -14.31 9.69 -3.05
N VAL A 28 -14.41 10.28 -1.85
CA VAL A 28 -14.97 11.62 -1.65
C VAL A 28 -13.94 12.70 -1.95
N VAL A 29 -12.64 12.37 -1.97
CA VAL A 29 -11.55 13.32 -2.22
C VAL A 29 -11.06 13.23 -3.68
N PRO A 30 -10.90 14.35 -4.41
CA PRO A 30 -11.24 15.73 -4.01
C PRO A 30 -12.76 16.00 -4.04
N ASP A 31 -13.50 15.36 -4.95
CA ASP A 31 -14.96 15.46 -5.06
C ASP A 31 -15.58 14.06 -5.09
N ILE A 32 -16.86 13.94 -4.74
CA ILE A 32 -17.55 12.64 -4.81
C ILE A 32 -17.62 12.15 -6.26
N SER A 33 -17.24 10.89 -6.48
CA SER A 33 -17.34 10.24 -7.79
C SER A 33 -17.88 8.82 -7.64
N THR A 34 -19.04 8.57 -8.23
CA THR A 34 -19.70 7.25 -8.21
C THR A 34 -18.81 6.18 -8.85
N SER A 35 -18.09 6.53 -9.93
CA SER A 35 -17.16 5.60 -10.59
C SER A 35 -16.02 5.19 -9.66
N VAL A 36 -15.50 6.12 -8.85
CA VAL A 36 -14.43 5.85 -7.89
C VAL A 36 -14.94 5.04 -6.70
N ILE A 37 -16.15 5.35 -6.20
CA ILE A 37 -16.81 4.55 -5.16
C ILE A 37 -16.97 3.11 -5.62
N LEU A 38 -17.51 2.90 -6.83
CA LEU A 38 -17.71 1.56 -7.39
C LEU A 38 -16.38 0.83 -7.54
N PHE A 39 -15.35 1.49 -8.07
CA PHE A 39 -14.01 0.92 -8.19
C PHE A 39 -13.45 0.48 -6.83
N ASN A 40 -13.52 1.33 -5.81
CA ASN A 40 -13.03 1.01 -4.47
C ASN A 40 -13.83 -0.11 -3.81
N PHE A 41 -15.14 -0.18 -4.06
CA PHE A 41 -15.98 -1.26 -3.56
C PHE A 41 -15.69 -2.60 -4.24
N VAL A 42 -15.37 -2.59 -5.54
CA VAL A 42 -14.93 -3.78 -6.26
C VAL A 42 -13.58 -4.26 -5.69
N LEU A 43 -12.65 -3.36 -5.41
CA LEU A 43 -11.38 -3.71 -4.75
C LEU A 43 -11.61 -4.33 -3.37
N ALA A 44 -12.47 -3.73 -2.54
CA ALA A 44 -12.81 -4.26 -1.21
C ALA A 44 -13.49 -5.62 -1.27
N ALA A 45 -14.33 -5.84 -2.28
CA ALA A 45 -14.93 -7.15 -2.53
C ALA A 45 -13.86 -8.20 -2.91
N ILE A 46 -12.92 -7.85 -3.78
CA ILE A 46 -11.80 -8.73 -4.16
C ILE A 46 -10.95 -9.07 -2.93
N ALA A 47 -10.62 -8.08 -2.09
CA ALA A 47 -9.86 -8.30 -0.86
C ALA A 47 -10.61 -9.19 0.14
N THR A 48 -11.92 -9.02 0.27
CA THR A 48 -12.78 -9.89 1.09
C THR A 48 -12.68 -11.35 0.64
N VAL A 49 -12.72 -11.59 -0.67
CA VAL A 49 -12.55 -12.93 -1.25
C VAL A 49 -11.15 -13.48 -0.94
N LEU A 50 -10.11 -12.66 -1.11
CA LEU A 50 -8.73 -13.06 -0.79
C LEU A 50 -8.57 -13.42 0.70
N PHE A 51 -9.15 -12.65 1.62
CA PHE A 51 -9.11 -12.97 3.04
C PHE A 51 -9.74 -14.33 3.35
N TYR A 52 -10.89 -14.62 2.72
CA TYR A 52 -11.55 -15.92 2.87
C TYR A 52 -10.67 -17.06 2.31
N VAL A 53 -10.08 -16.89 1.12
CA VAL A 53 -9.17 -17.86 0.51
C VAL A 53 -7.95 -18.11 1.39
N PHE A 54 -7.33 -17.05 1.93
CA PHE A 54 -6.18 -17.17 2.82
C PHE A 54 -6.53 -17.81 4.15
N TRP A 55 -7.69 -17.51 4.71
CA TRP A 55 -8.17 -18.17 5.92
C TRP A 55 -8.35 -19.66 5.67
N LYS A 56 -9.05 -20.06 4.60
CA LYS A 56 -9.27 -21.47 4.28
C LYS A 56 -7.96 -22.24 4.05
N LYS A 57 -6.96 -21.60 3.42
CA LYS A 57 -5.66 -22.22 3.13
C LYS A 57 -4.70 -22.24 4.33
N HIS A 58 -4.75 -21.23 5.19
CA HIS A 58 -3.76 -21.01 6.27
C HIS A 58 -4.36 -20.94 7.67
N GLN A 59 -5.59 -21.42 7.88
CA GLN A 59 -6.27 -21.43 9.19
C GLN A 59 -5.43 -22.07 10.32
N HIS A 60 -4.59 -23.05 10.02
CA HIS A 60 -3.72 -23.72 11.01
C HIS A 60 -2.40 -22.97 11.27
N GLN A 61 -2.14 -21.88 10.56
CA GLN A 61 -0.91 -21.08 10.63
C GLN A 61 -1.26 -19.62 10.93
N SER A 62 -1.76 -19.34 12.14
CA SER A 62 -2.21 -18.01 12.55
C SER A 62 -1.29 -16.86 12.14
N LYS A 63 0.02 -16.98 12.38
CA LYS A 63 1.01 -15.96 12.00
C LYS A 63 1.01 -15.68 10.49
N ARG A 64 0.99 -16.74 9.66
CA ARG A 64 1.01 -16.59 8.20
C ARG A 64 -0.31 -16.01 7.70
N TYR A 65 -1.43 -16.46 8.26
CA TYR A 65 -2.75 -15.95 7.93
C TYR A 65 -2.84 -14.43 8.19
N PHE A 66 -2.54 -13.98 9.41
CA PHE A 66 -2.61 -12.55 9.75
C PHE A 66 -1.61 -11.71 8.96
N SER A 67 -0.43 -12.25 8.64
CA SER A 67 0.53 -11.56 7.76
C SER A 67 -0.05 -11.32 6.36
N LEU A 68 -0.66 -12.35 5.75
CA LEU A 68 -1.28 -12.22 4.42
C LEU A 68 -2.51 -11.30 4.43
N LEU A 69 -3.30 -11.33 5.51
CA LEU A 69 -4.41 -10.40 5.71
C LEU A 69 -3.92 -8.95 5.78
N SER A 70 -2.90 -8.69 6.59
CA SER A 70 -2.28 -7.36 6.68
C SER A 70 -1.67 -6.92 5.35
N TYR A 71 -1.05 -7.83 4.59
CA TYR A 71 -0.51 -7.54 3.26
C TYR A 71 -1.58 -6.95 2.33
N VAL A 72 -2.70 -7.67 2.16
CA VAL A 72 -3.78 -7.21 1.27
C VAL A 72 -4.37 -5.88 1.76
N MET A 73 -4.59 -5.76 3.08
CA MET A 73 -5.10 -4.52 3.67
C MET A 73 -4.18 -3.31 3.42
N VAL A 74 -2.86 -3.48 3.56
CA VAL A 74 -1.88 -2.41 3.34
C VAL A 74 -1.79 -2.02 1.86
N ILE A 75 -1.80 -2.99 0.95
CA ILE A 75 -1.82 -2.73 -0.50
C ILE A 75 -3.08 -1.95 -0.87
N GLU A 76 -4.24 -2.39 -0.41
CA GLU A 76 -5.50 -1.76 -0.78
C GLU A 76 -5.66 -0.36 -0.18
N LEU A 77 -5.24 -0.17 1.07
CA LEU A 77 -5.16 1.16 1.67
C LEU A 77 -4.22 2.08 0.89
N GLY A 78 -3.08 1.56 0.43
CA GLY A 78 -2.17 2.28 -0.46
C GLY A 78 -2.87 2.73 -1.74
N ILE A 79 -3.66 1.84 -2.36
CA ILE A 79 -4.42 2.18 -3.58
C ILE A 79 -5.44 3.29 -3.29
N PHE A 80 -6.24 3.16 -2.23
CA PHE A 80 -7.22 4.19 -1.86
C PHE A 80 -6.59 5.55 -1.60
N MET A 81 -5.42 5.58 -0.97
CA MET A 81 -4.67 6.80 -0.67
C MET A 81 -3.97 7.40 -1.90
N ALA A 82 -3.70 6.59 -2.94
CA ALA A 82 -3.12 7.08 -4.18
C ALA A 82 -4.15 7.74 -5.12
N ILE A 83 -5.42 7.31 -5.06
CA ILE A 83 -6.50 7.76 -5.96
C ILE A 83 -6.70 9.28 -5.95
N PRO A 84 -6.74 10.00 -4.81
CA PRO A 84 -6.93 11.45 -4.81
C PRO A 84 -5.94 12.19 -5.72
N LEU A 85 -4.67 11.80 -5.70
CA LEU A 85 -3.64 12.39 -6.55
C LEU A 85 -3.84 12.07 -8.03
N LEU A 86 -4.15 10.82 -8.35
CA LEU A 86 -4.46 10.43 -9.73
C LEU A 86 -5.68 11.16 -10.29
N ARG A 87 -6.63 11.54 -9.43
CA ARG A 87 -7.81 12.32 -9.84
C ARG A 87 -7.50 13.79 -10.04
N VAL A 88 -6.73 14.39 -9.13
CA VAL A 88 -6.35 15.81 -9.21
C VAL A 88 -5.60 16.12 -10.50
N TYR A 89 -4.68 15.24 -10.91
CA TYR A 89 -3.82 15.47 -12.08
C TYR A 89 -4.25 14.68 -13.32
N TYR A 90 -5.50 14.20 -13.38
CA TYR A 90 -5.97 13.29 -14.42
C TYR A 90 -5.61 13.77 -15.84
N LEU A 91 -4.99 12.89 -16.64
CA LEU A 91 -4.46 13.15 -18.00
C LEU A 91 -3.27 14.12 -18.13
N GLU A 92 -2.78 14.68 -17.03
CA GLU A 92 -1.59 15.52 -17.06
C GLU A 92 -0.29 14.70 -16.97
N PHE A 93 0.85 15.35 -17.22
CA PHE A 93 2.17 14.72 -17.07
C PHE A 93 2.40 14.17 -15.65
N VAL A 94 1.94 14.89 -14.62
CA VAL A 94 2.07 14.48 -13.21
C VAL A 94 1.32 13.18 -12.93
N PHE A 95 0.17 12.95 -13.59
CA PHE A 95 -0.57 11.68 -13.47
C PHE A 95 0.25 10.50 -13.96
N TRP A 96 0.88 10.60 -15.13
CA TRP A 96 1.68 9.51 -15.68
C TRP A 96 2.92 9.22 -14.83
N VAL A 97 3.58 10.26 -14.32
CA VAL A 97 4.67 10.10 -13.35
C VAL A 97 4.18 9.39 -12.08
N GLY A 98 3.01 9.78 -11.56
CA GLY A 98 2.37 9.13 -10.42
C GLY A 98 2.06 7.65 -10.67
N VAL A 99 1.51 7.30 -11.83
CA VAL A 99 1.23 5.90 -12.22
C VAL A 99 2.52 5.08 -12.28
N VAL A 100 3.57 5.59 -12.94
CA VAL A 100 4.87 4.91 -13.01
C VAL A 100 5.43 4.71 -11.60
N MET A 101 5.36 5.73 -10.74
CA MET A 101 5.82 5.65 -9.37
C MET A 101 5.06 4.58 -8.58
N LEU A 102 3.74 4.50 -8.72
CA LEU A 102 2.92 3.45 -8.09
C LEU A 102 3.32 2.04 -8.56
N VAL A 103 3.48 1.85 -9.87
CA VAL A 103 3.91 0.56 -10.44
C VAL A 103 5.27 0.16 -9.88
N VAL A 104 6.23 1.09 -9.86
CA VAL A 104 7.57 0.87 -9.32
C VAL A 104 7.51 0.56 -7.81
N MET A 105 6.68 1.27 -7.05
CA MET A 105 6.54 1.06 -5.60
C MET A 105 5.79 -0.23 -5.24
N VAL A 106 5.01 -0.80 -6.14
CA VAL A 106 4.43 -2.13 -5.92
C VAL A 106 5.41 -3.22 -6.34
N LEU A 107 6.08 -3.05 -7.49
CA LEU A 107 6.94 -4.08 -8.09
C LEU A 107 8.31 -4.20 -7.40
N LEU A 108 9.05 -3.09 -7.20
CA LEU A 108 10.39 -3.16 -6.62
C LEU A 108 10.36 -3.77 -5.22
N PRO A 109 9.46 -3.34 -4.30
CA PRO A 109 9.44 -3.91 -2.98
C PRO A 109 9.08 -5.41 -3.00
N TYR A 110 8.25 -5.85 -3.94
CA TYR A 110 7.97 -7.28 -4.15
C TYR A 110 9.23 -8.06 -4.61
N LEU A 111 9.98 -7.54 -5.59
CA LEU A 111 11.19 -8.18 -6.11
C LEU A 111 12.32 -8.24 -5.07
N PHE A 112 12.45 -7.22 -4.23
CA PHE A 112 13.51 -7.08 -3.23
C PHE A 112 13.03 -7.35 -1.80
N THR A 113 11.99 -8.18 -1.65
CA THR A 113 11.34 -8.45 -0.36
C THR A 113 12.33 -8.88 0.73
N LYS A 114 13.31 -9.74 0.40
CA LYS A 114 14.29 -10.26 1.37
C LYS A 114 15.27 -9.20 1.84
N GLU A 115 15.77 -8.40 0.91
CA GLU A 115 16.69 -7.29 1.14
C GLU A 115 16.04 -6.20 2.00
N ILE A 116 14.77 -5.91 1.73
CA ILE A 116 13.97 -4.94 2.50
C ILE A 116 13.77 -5.43 3.93
N ALA A 117 13.37 -6.68 4.14
CA ALA A 117 13.19 -7.19 5.49
C ALA A 117 14.51 -7.31 6.26
N PHE A 118 15.60 -7.72 5.62
CA PHE A 118 16.92 -7.70 6.24
C PHE A 118 17.30 -6.27 6.68
N GLY A 119 17.05 -5.27 5.84
CA GLY A 119 17.39 -3.90 6.18
C GLY A 119 16.47 -3.23 7.19
N ILE A 120 15.20 -3.63 7.29
CA ILE A 120 14.31 -3.20 8.39
C ILE A 120 14.77 -3.78 9.73
N GLN A 121 15.24 -5.02 9.74
CA GLN A 121 15.72 -5.67 10.97
C GLN A 121 17.14 -5.26 11.37
N LYS A 122 18.04 -5.07 10.39
CA LYS A 122 19.46 -4.73 10.59
C LYS A 122 19.83 -3.49 9.77
N PRO A 123 19.29 -2.30 10.11
CA PRO A 123 19.46 -1.09 9.33
C PRO A 123 20.94 -0.70 9.13
N ALA A 124 21.78 -0.88 10.15
CA ALA A 124 23.21 -0.54 10.11
C ALA A 124 24.07 -1.47 9.22
N LYS A 125 23.57 -2.66 8.84
CA LYS A 125 24.34 -3.66 8.07
C LYS A 125 23.83 -3.87 6.64
N SER A 126 22.73 -3.24 6.25
CA SER A 126 22.07 -3.54 4.98
C SER A 126 22.55 -2.66 3.83
N LYS A 127 22.64 -3.26 2.64
CA LYS A 127 22.85 -2.54 1.36
C LYS A 127 21.57 -1.86 0.86
N LEU A 128 20.67 -1.45 1.76
CA LEU A 128 19.43 -0.72 1.42
C LEU A 128 19.67 0.64 0.79
N GLY A 129 20.89 1.17 0.85
CA GLY A 129 21.24 2.48 0.28
C GLY A 129 20.80 2.64 -1.18
N LYS A 130 20.87 1.58 -2.01
CA LYS A 130 20.39 1.66 -3.42
C LYS A 130 18.88 1.82 -3.53
N ILE A 131 18.13 1.12 -2.69
CA ILE A 131 16.67 1.20 -2.66
C ILE A 131 16.26 2.59 -2.17
N TYR A 132 16.85 3.08 -1.07
CA TYR A 132 16.61 4.43 -0.56
C TYR A 132 17.00 5.53 -1.54
N LEU A 133 18.05 5.35 -2.34
CA LEU A 133 18.47 6.33 -3.35
C LEU A 133 17.45 6.40 -4.50
N ILE A 134 16.89 5.26 -4.94
CA ILE A 134 15.78 5.23 -5.90
C ILE A 134 14.54 5.91 -5.31
N PHE A 135 14.21 5.63 -4.05
CA PHE A 135 13.11 6.30 -3.34
C PHE A 135 13.32 7.81 -3.25
N ALA A 136 14.52 8.27 -2.88
CA ALA A 136 14.84 9.69 -2.77
C ALA A 136 14.74 10.40 -4.12
N LEU A 137 15.27 9.80 -5.20
CA LEU A 137 15.15 10.36 -6.55
C LEU A 137 13.70 10.45 -7.00
N LEU A 138 12.88 9.42 -6.73
CA LEU A 138 11.46 9.42 -7.05
C LEU A 138 10.71 10.50 -6.26
N ILE A 139 10.98 10.64 -4.95
CA ILE A 139 10.37 11.68 -4.11
C ILE A 139 10.76 13.07 -4.57
N ILE A 140 12.03 13.30 -4.93
CA ILE A 140 12.51 14.60 -5.43
C ILE A 140 11.86 14.92 -6.78
N GLY A 141 11.88 13.99 -7.74
CA GLY A 141 11.28 14.20 -9.06
C GLY A 141 9.77 14.46 -8.99
N PHE A 142 9.08 13.73 -8.12
CA PHE A 142 7.65 13.91 -7.86
C PHE A 142 7.36 15.22 -7.10
N GLY A 143 8.18 15.58 -6.12
CA GLY A 143 8.06 16.83 -5.38
C GLY A 143 8.27 18.06 -6.26
N SER A 144 9.23 18.00 -7.19
CA SER A 144 9.46 19.07 -8.16
C SER A 144 8.28 19.25 -9.12
N SER A 145 7.69 18.16 -9.63
CA SER A 145 6.55 18.24 -10.54
C SER A 145 5.28 18.78 -9.85
N ILE A 146 5.06 18.40 -8.59
CA ILE A 146 4.01 18.96 -7.74
C ILE A 146 4.22 20.45 -7.49
N TYR A 147 5.44 20.87 -7.14
CA TYR A 147 5.74 22.26 -6.83
C TYR A 147 5.48 23.18 -8.03
N THR A 148 5.87 22.74 -9.23
CA THR A 148 5.57 23.49 -10.46
C THR A 148 4.08 23.61 -10.73
N HIS A 149 3.29 22.59 -10.39
CA HIS A 149 1.84 22.61 -10.61
C HIS A 149 1.09 23.43 -9.54
N SER A 150 1.52 23.36 -8.28
CA SER A 150 0.90 24.11 -7.19
C SER A 150 1.00 25.63 -7.37
N LEU A 151 1.98 26.11 -8.14
CA LEU A 151 2.09 27.52 -8.55
C LEU A 151 1.01 27.95 -9.56
N SER A 152 0.31 26.99 -10.18
CA SER A 152 -0.68 27.21 -11.25
C SER A 152 -2.11 26.76 -10.91
N THR A 153 -2.34 26.13 -9.75
CA THR A 153 -3.64 25.54 -9.39
C THR A 153 -4.62 26.55 -8.77
N SER A 154 -5.91 26.37 -9.05
CA SER A 154 -7.02 27.14 -8.46
C SER A 154 -7.59 26.53 -7.17
N ASN A 155 -7.24 25.27 -6.81
CA ASN A 155 -7.66 24.62 -5.56
C ASN A 155 -6.46 24.07 -4.77
N PRO A 156 -5.79 24.93 -3.97
CA PRO A 156 -4.58 24.55 -3.24
C PRO A 156 -4.81 23.48 -2.17
N GLN A 157 -6.01 23.46 -1.54
CA GLN A 157 -6.30 22.56 -0.42
C GLN A 157 -6.45 21.10 -0.88
N ALA A 158 -7.17 20.86 -1.97
CA ALA A 158 -7.32 19.54 -2.58
C ALA A 158 -5.96 18.96 -3.01
N ASN A 159 -5.07 19.80 -3.55
CA ASN A 159 -3.72 19.39 -3.93
C ASN A 159 -2.92 18.93 -2.72
N VAL A 160 -2.93 19.68 -1.61
CA VAL A 160 -2.18 19.31 -0.39
C VAL A 160 -2.63 17.95 0.14
N ILE A 161 -3.94 17.72 0.28
CA ILE A 161 -4.48 16.44 0.76
C ILE A 161 -4.07 15.31 -0.18
N ALA A 162 -4.22 15.50 -1.49
CA ALA A 162 -3.85 14.50 -2.48
C ALA A 162 -2.36 14.12 -2.44
N ILE A 163 -1.47 15.10 -2.25
CA ILE A 163 -0.03 14.88 -2.12
C ILE A 163 0.29 14.09 -0.86
N PHE A 164 -0.25 14.49 0.29
CA PHE A 164 0.00 13.79 1.56
C PHE A 164 -0.55 12.37 1.53
N SER A 165 -1.76 12.17 1.01
CA SER A 165 -2.34 10.84 0.82
C SER A 165 -1.46 9.97 -0.09
N PHE A 166 -0.94 10.53 -1.18
CA PHE A 166 -0.06 9.80 -2.08
C PHE A 166 1.29 9.44 -1.42
N LEU A 167 1.94 10.36 -0.70
CA LEU A 167 3.16 10.05 0.06
C LEU A 167 2.92 8.93 1.08
N PHE A 168 1.78 8.95 1.75
CA PHE A 168 1.38 7.90 2.66
C PHE A 168 1.16 6.55 1.92
N ALA A 169 0.54 6.58 0.74
CA ALA A 169 0.40 5.41 -0.12
C ALA A 169 1.75 4.77 -0.47
N LEU A 170 2.75 5.58 -0.83
CA LEU A 170 4.10 5.08 -1.14
C LEU A 170 4.74 4.38 0.05
N LEU A 171 4.57 4.92 1.27
CA LEU A 171 5.06 4.31 2.50
C LEU A 171 4.37 2.96 2.77
N LEU A 172 3.06 2.87 2.53
CA LEU A 172 2.32 1.61 2.64
C LEU A 172 2.83 0.58 1.64
N PHE A 173 3.01 0.94 0.37
CA PHE A 173 3.53 0.03 -0.65
C PHE A 173 4.95 -0.43 -0.34
N PHE A 174 5.81 0.44 0.19
CA PHE A 174 7.16 0.07 0.58
C PHE A 174 7.19 -0.96 1.73
N THR A 175 6.29 -0.81 2.70
CA THR A 175 6.23 -1.71 3.86
C THR A 175 5.46 -3.00 3.58
N ALA A 176 4.58 -3.02 2.58
CA ALA A 176 3.72 -4.16 2.27
C ALA A 176 4.48 -5.51 2.11
N PRO A 177 5.59 -5.62 1.37
CA PRO A 177 6.18 -6.93 1.09
C PRO A 177 6.79 -7.63 2.31
N VAL A 178 7.09 -6.90 3.39
CA VAL A 178 7.52 -7.51 4.65
C VAL A 178 6.50 -8.54 5.13
N PHE A 179 5.21 -8.29 4.89
CA PHE A 179 4.12 -9.19 5.23
C PHE A 179 4.03 -10.44 4.33
N LEU A 180 4.72 -10.47 3.19
CA LEU A 180 4.81 -11.65 2.32
C LEU A 180 5.84 -12.67 2.79
N ILE A 181 6.75 -12.29 3.70
CA ILE A 181 7.80 -13.17 4.19
C ILE A 181 7.21 -14.23 5.12
N LYS A 182 7.65 -15.48 4.96
CA LYS A 182 7.21 -16.55 5.85
C LYS A 182 7.93 -16.40 7.19
N PRO A 183 7.29 -16.74 8.32
CA PRO A 183 7.92 -16.67 9.63
C PRO A 183 9.27 -17.41 9.70
N LYS A 184 9.38 -18.58 9.03
CA LYS A 184 10.64 -19.35 8.97
C LYS A 184 11.79 -18.57 8.31
N ASP A 185 11.50 -17.94 7.17
CA ASP A 185 12.48 -17.14 6.43
C ASP A 185 12.86 -15.89 7.23
N MET A 186 11.93 -15.35 8.03
CA MET A 186 12.21 -14.22 8.91
C MET A 186 13.17 -14.59 10.04
N ASP A 187 13.01 -15.77 10.65
CA ASP A 187 13.91 -16.25 11.70
C ASP A 187 15.34 -16.46 11.16
N GLU A 188 15.49 -16.90 9.90
CA GLU A 188 16.80 -17.01 9.23
C GLU A 188 17.47 -15.65 9.01
N ILE A 189 16.68 -14.61 8.67
CA ILE A 189 17.17 -13.24 8.47
C ILE A 189 17.63 -12.62 9.80
N VAL A 190 16.89 -12.84 10.89
CA VAL A 190 17.25 -12.33 12.23
C VAL A 190 18.54 -12.98 12.73
N ASN A 191 18.68 -14.30 12.58
CA ASN A 191 19.75 -15.08 13.18
C ASN A 191 21.08 -15.08 12.39
N LYS A 192 21.10 -14.50 11.17
CA LYS A 192 22.33 -14.24 10.39
C LYS A 192 22.92 -12.86 10.68
#